data_AF-A0A449CZ65-F1
#
_entry.id   AF-A0A449CZ65-F1
#
_cell.length_a   1.000
_cell.length_b   1.000
_cell.length_c   1.000
_cell.angle_alpha   90.00
_cell.angle_beta   90.00
_cell.angle_gamma   90.00
#
_symmetry.space_group_name_H-M   'P 1'
#
loop_
_entity.id
_entity.type
_entity.pdbx_description
1 polymer ?
#
loop_
_entity_poly.entity_id
_entity_poly.type
_entity_poly.pdbx_seq_one_letter_code
_entity_poly.pdbx_strand_id
1 'polypeptide(L)'
;MPPRAAAAGETDGGKPVRSAHSAGYIDSMTISLNTEAVEHARELIRAGRVDSNDLGDWSAEKPTAEGEDVFIANNGWDAYAKWHLGIDEEADPRTKKAYSFPYGDFVEVHRAGVIAAESRAGEYKHTEIEKAAKDLLNLIDKDK
;
A
#
# COMPACT_ATOMS: atom_id res chain seq x y z
N MET A 1 12.11 10.06 66.68
CA MET A 1 13.29 9.65 65.88
C MET A 1 13.70 8.27 66.38
N PRO A 2 13.99 7.22 65.57
CA PRO A 2 14.32 7.13 64.13
C PRO A 2 13.33 6.16 63.35
N PRO A 3 13.67 5.46 62.23
CA PRO A 3 13.41 5.89 60.85
C PRO A 3 12.54 4.92 59.98
N ARG A 4 12.16 5.44 58.79
CA ARG A 4 11.54 4.82 57.59
C ARG A 4 12.19 3.50 57.12
N ALA A 5 11.36 2.54 56.68
CA ALA A 5 11.58 1.61 55.54
C ALA A 5 10.31 0.76 55.34
N ALA A 6 9.51 0.96 54.28
CA ALA A 6 9.65 0.34 52.94
C ALA A 6 9.25 -1.15 52.92
N ALA A 7 8.03 -1.39 52.45
CA ALA A 7 7.50 -2.71 52.10
C ALA A 7 8.17 -3.23 50.82
N ALA A 8 8.74 -4.42 50.87
CA ALA A 8 9.17 -5.18 49.72
C ALA A 8 8.31 -6.44 49.64
N GLY A 9 7.41 -6.47 48.66
CA GLY A 9 6.75 -7.68 48.19
C GLY A 9 7.52 -8.21 46.98
N GLU A 10 8.01 -9.43 47.10
CA GLU A 10 8.44 -10.27 45.98
C GLU A 10 7.29 -10.49 45.00
N THR A 11 7.56 -10.46 43.69
CA THR A 11 7.09 -11.49 42.76
C THR A 11 7.84 -11.42 41.43
N ASP A 12 8.33 -12.60 41.06
CA ASP A 12 8.35 -13.22 39.74
C ASP A 12 9.17 -12.62 38.58
N GLY A 13 10.15 -13.43 38.15
CA GLY A 13 10.98 -13.20 36.99
C GLY A 13 10.25 -13.56 35.69
N GLY A 14 9.84 -12.53 34.95
CA GLY A 14 9.51 -12.62 33.53
C GLY A 14 10.34 -11.60 32.75
N LYS A 15 11.24 -12.06 31.88
CA LYS A 15 11.96 -11.20 30.92
C LYS A 15 10.95 -10.31 30.16
N PRO A 16 11.14 -8.99 30.06
CA PRO A 16 10.37 -8.22 29.10
C PRO A 16 10.90 -8.55 27.70
N VAL A 17 10.19 -9.42 26.99
CA VAL A 17 10.24 -9.45 25.52
C VAL A 17 9.65 -8.12 25.05
N ARG A 18 10.51 -7.15 24.73
CA ARG A 18 10.09 -5.92 24.04
C ARG A 18 9.78 -6.28 22.60
N SER A 19 8.57 -6.78 22.37
CA SER A 19 7.95 -6.79 21.05
C SER A 19 6.69 -5.95 21.17
N ALA A 20 6.81 -4.70 20.73
CA ALA A 20 5.70 -3.81 20.49
C ALA A 20 6.05 -2.99 19.25
N HIS A 21 6.12 -3.65 18.09
CA HIS A 21 5.89 -2.96 16.84
C HIS A 21 4.38 -2.79 16.70
N SER A 22 3.94 -1.58 17.00
CA SER A 22 2.59 -1.08 16.84
C SER A 22 2.02 -1.46 15.48
N ALA A 23 0.80 -2.00 15.51
CA ALA A 23 -0.01 -2.16 14.33
C ALA A 23 -0.32 -0.77 13.74
N GLY A 24 0.01 -0.57 12.45
CA GLY A 24 -0.73 0.35 11.59
C GLY A 24 -0.17 1.76 11.37
N TYR A 25 1.13 2.00 11.50
CA TYR A 25 1.74 3.22 10.93
C TYR A 25 2.71 2.79 9.83
N ILE A 26 2.26 2.84 8.57
CA ILE A 26 3.20 2.94 7.45
C ILE A 26 3.93 4.26 7.70
N ASP A 27 5.23 4.22 7.93
CA ASP A 27 5.99 5.44 8.02
C ASP A 27 5.94 6.08 6.63
N SER A 28 5.09 7.10 6.49
CA SER A 28 4.85 7.76 5.22
C SER A 28 6.07 8.55 4.72
N MET A 29 7.25 8.44 5.35
CA MET A 29 8.48 9.05 4.83
C MET A 29 9.30 8.09 3.95
N THR A 30 9.05 6.78 3.99
CA THR A 30 9.94 5.77 3.35
C THR A 30 9.38 5.22 2.04
N ILE A 31 8.15 5.58 1.70
CA ILE A 31 7.48 5.10 0.48
C ILE A 31 7.95 5.91 -0.73
N SER A 32 8.60 5.21 -1.66
CA SER A 32 9.09 5.70 -2.94
C SER A 32 8.17 5.29 -4.10
N LEU A 33 8.27 5.99 -5.24
CA LEU A 33 7.53 5.65 -6.45
C LEU A 33 8.05 4.33 -7.04
N ASN A 34 7.15 3.39 -7.28
CA ASN A 34 7.43 2.19 -8.05
C ASN A 34 7.29 2.49 -9.56
N THR A 35 8.41 2.68 -10.24
CA THR A 35 8.44 2.97 -11.68
C THR A 35 7.95 1.79 -12.53
N GLU A 36 8.21 0.55 -12.11
CA GLU A 36 7.72 -0.65 -12.81
C GLU A 36 6.20 -0.73 -12.76
N ALA A 37 5.59 -0.33 -11.65
CA ALA A 37 4.14 -0.26 -11.52
C ALA A 37 3.52 0.81 -12.43
N VAL A 38 4.17 1.96 -12.60
CA VAL A 38 3.71 3.00 -13.52
C VAL A 38 3.76 2.52 -14.97
N GLU A 39 4.85 1.90 -15.37
CA GLU A 39 4.98 1.37 -16.74
C GLU A 39 3.95 0.27 -16.99
N HIS A 40 3.75 -0.64 -16.02
CA HIS A 40 2.73 -1.68 -16.12
C HIS A 40 1.32 -1.08 -16.29
N ALA A 41 0.95 -0.08 -15.49
CA ALA A 41 -0.32 0.61 -15.62
C ALA A 41 -0.49 1.26 -16.99
N ARG A 42 0.56 1.93 -17.51
CA ARG A 42 0.54 2.54 -18.85
C ARG A 42 0.34 1.52 -19.95
N GLU A 43 0.97 0.36 -19.87
CA GLU A 43 0.81 -0.72 -20.84
C GLU A 43 -0.63 -1.24 -20.85
N LEU A 44 -1.22 -1.46 -19.67
CA LEU A 44 -2.62 -1.89 -19.54
C LEU A 44 -3.59 -0.85 -20.09
N ILE A 45 -3.37 0.44 -19.77
CA ILE A 45 -4.18 1.54 -20.28
C ILE A 45 -4.15 1.58 -21.81
N ARG A 46 -2.96 1.55 -22.40
CA ARG A 46 -2.79 1.53 -23.87
C ARG A 46 -3.35 0.28 -24.53
N ALA A 47 -3.45 -0.82 -23.79
CA ALA A 47 -4.07 -2.05 -24.25
C ALA A 47 -5.61 -2.05 -24.10
N GLY A 48 -6.21 -0.97 -23.59
CA GLY A 48 -7.63 -0.85 -23.33
C GLY A 48 -8.13 -1.69 -22.15
N ARG A 49 -7.23 -2.15 -21.27
CA ARG A 49 -7.58 -2.89 -20.05
C ARG A 49 -7.83 -1.94 -18.90
N VAL A 50 -8.89 -1.15 -19.05
CA VAL A 50 -9.27 -0.11 -18.08
C VAL A 50 -10.75 -0.18 -17.78
N ASP A 51 -11.08 -0.36 -16.51
CA ASP A 51 -12.42 -0.08 -16.03
C ASP A 51 -12.55 1.44 -15.82
N SER A 52 -13.34 2.05 -16.71
CA SER A 52 -13.63 3.49 -16.71
C SER A 52 -14.95 3.81 -16.01
N ASN A 53 -15.51 2.89 -15.21
CA ASN A 53 -16.81 3.09 -14.59
C ASN A 53 -16.70 4.16 -13.49
N ASP A 54 -17.25 5.35 -13.78
CA ASP A 54 -17.15 6.55 -12.94
C ASP A 54 -17.98 6.48 -11.63
N LEU A 55 -18.67 5.37 -11.38
CA LEU A 55 -19.72 5.27 -10.34
C LEU A 55 -19.41 4.31 -9.18
N GLY A 56 -18.31 3.56 -9.20
CA GLY A 56 -18.10 2.46 -8.26
C GLY A 56 -17.16 2.79 -7.11
N ASP A 57 -17.61 2.59 -5.89
CA ASP A 57 -16.81 2.72 -4.68
C ASP A 57 -15.53 1.85 -4.77
N TRP A 58 -14.36 2.45 -4.94
CA TRP A 58 -13.09 1.70 -5.00
C TRP A 58 -12.90 0.81 -3.76
N SER A 59 -13.49 1.13 -2.61
CA SER A 59 -13.39 0.27 -1.43
C SER A 59 -14.20 -1.04 -1.58
N ALA A 60 -15.20 -1.07 -2.45
CA ALA A 60 -15.95 -2.27 -2.82
C ALA A 60 -15.27 -3.08 -3.95
N GLU A 61 -14.53 -2.41 -4.84
CA GLU A 61 -13.86 -3.03 -6.00
C GLU A 61 -12.40 -3.41 -5.75
N LYS A 62 -11.82 -2.97 -4.62
CA LYS A 62 -10.48 -3.40 -4.22
C LYS A 62 -10.41 -4.92 -4.04
N PRO A 63 -9.30 -5.56 -4.42
CA PRO A 63 -9.10 -6.97 -4.17
C PRO A 63 -9.16 -7.26 -2.67
N THR A 64 -9.86 -8.34 -2.32
CA THR A 64 -9.93 -8.82 -0.93
C THR A 64 -8.58 -9.41 -0.51
N ALA A 65 -8.36 -9.51 0.80
CA ALA A 65 -7.13 -10.12 1.33
C ALA A 65 -6.87 -11.51 0.73
N GLU A 66 -7.92 -12.34 0.64
CA GLU A 66 -7.85 -13.68 0.02
C GLU A 66 -7.48 -13.61 -1.47
N GLY A 67 -8.03 -12.65 -2.23
CA GLY A 67 -7.70 -12.44 -3.63
C GLY A 67 -6.23 -12.06 -3.83
N GLU A 68 -5.69 -11.18 -2.98
CA GLU A 68 -4.28 -10.81 -2.97
C GLU A 68 -3.38 -12.04 -2.67
N ASP A 69 -3.74 -12.85 -1.67
CA ASP A 69 -2.96 -14.05 -1.30
C ASP A 69 -2.94 -15.09 -2.44
N VAL A 70 -4.08 -15.30 -3.10
CA VAL A 70 -4.16 -16.18 -4.29
C VAL A 70 -3.32 -15.62 -5.44
N PHE A 71 -3.37 -14.31 -5.68
CA PHE A 71 -2.57 -13.69 -6.74
C PHE A 71 -1.07 -13.85 -6.48
N ILE A 72 -0.62 -13.57 -5.25
CA ILE A 72 0.78 -13.73 -4.84
C ILE A 72 1.22 -15.19 -4.95
N ALA A 73 0.37 -16.15 -4.55
CA ALA A 73 0.70 -17.57 -4.64
C ALA A 73 0.91 -18.03 -6.10
N ASN A 74 0.11 -17.50 -7.03
CA ASN A 74 0.16 -17.89 -8.44
C ASN A 74 1.22 -17.13 -9.25
N ASN A 75 1.42 -15.84 -8.98
CA ASN A 75 2.24 -14.94 -9.81
C ASN A 75 3.51 -14.45 -9.10
N GLY A 76 3.57 -14.55 -7.78
CA GLY A 76 4.68 -14.08 -6.95
C GLY A 76 4.61 -12.60 -6.56
N TRP A 77 5.56 -12.21 -5.71
CA TRP A 77 5.68 -10.84 -5.17
C TRP A 77 6.05 -9.80 -6.23
N ASP A 78 6.84 -10.18 -7.24
CA ASP A 78 7.23 -9.29 -8.34
C ASP A 78 6.02 -8.82 -9.15
N ALA A 79 5.10 -9.76 -9.46
CA ALA A 79 3.85 -9.43 -10.11
C ALA A 79 2.97 -8.55 -9.20
N TYR A 80 2.90 -8.86 -7.91
CA TYR A 80 2.12 -8.07 -6.94
C TYR A 80 2.64 -6.64 -6.81
N ALA A 81 3.96 -6.45 -6.82
CA ALA A 81 4.61 -5.15 -6.77
C ALA A 81 4.15 -4.23 -7.91
N LYS A 82 3.99 -4.76 -9.12
CA LYS A 82 3.59 -4.00 -10.32
C LYS A 82 2.20 -3.39 -10.22
N TRP A 83 1.35 -3.86 -9.31
CA TRP A 83 0.00 -3.33 -9.09
C TRP A 83 -0.07 -2.19 -8.06
N HIS A 84 1.08 -1.76 -7.53
CA HIS A 84 1.17 -0.80 -6.43
C HIS A 84 2.14 0.33 -6.78
N LEU A 85 1.65 1.58 -6.79
CA LEU A 85 2.47 2.74 -7.16
C LEU A 85 3.49 3.13 -6.09
N GLY A 86 3.27 2.75 -4.83
CA GLY A 86 4.22 2.99 -3.74
C GLY A 86 4.91 1.70 -3.32
N ILE A 87 6.22 1.78 -3.13
CA ILE A 87 7.04 0.74 -2.52
C ILE A 87 7.74 1.30 -1.27
N ASP A 88 7.65 0.58 -0.16
CA ASP A 88 8.41 0.87 1.05
C ASP A 88 9.72 0.08 1.02
N GLU A 89 10.84 0.80 0.89
CA GLU A 89 12.17 0.19 0.75
C GLU A 89 12.70 -0.35 2.09
N GLU A 90 12.12 0.07 3.21
CA GLU A 90 12.49 -0.42 4.55
C GLU A 90 11.72 -1.69 4.96
N ALA A 91 10.59 -1.97 4.30
CA ALA A 91 9.82 -3.18 4.52
C ALA A 91 10.39 -4.37 3.76
N ASP A 92 10.10 -5.58 4.27
CA ASP A 92 10.44 -6.80 3.56
C ASP A 92 9.59 -6.92 2.28
N PRO A 93 10.21 -7.03 1.09
CA PRO A 93 9.50 -7.06 -0.19
C PRO A 93 8.63 -8.32 -0.38
N ARG A 94 8.74 -9.30 0.52
CA ARG A 94 7.85 -10.47 0.56
C ARG A 94 6.71 -10.27 1.56
N THR A 95 6.30 -9.03 1.77
CA THR A 95 5.15 -8.68 2.61
C THR A 95 4.26 -7.67 1.91
N LYS A 96 2.94 -7.79 2.10
CA LYS A 96 1.96 -6.86 1.52
C LYS A 96 2.16 -5.42 1.99
N LYS A 97 2.76 -5.23 3.16
CA LYS A 97 3.04 -3.91 3.77
C LYS A 97 4.07 -3.11 2.98
N ALA A 98 4.95 -3.78 2.23
CA ALA A 98 5.93 -3.12 1.39
C ALA A 98 5.31 -2.40 0.19
N TYR A 99 4.02 -2.61 -0.07
CA TYR A 99 3.35 -2.11 -1.26
C TYR A 99 2.12 -1.27 -0.87
N SER A 100 1.99 -0.11 -1.50
CA SER A 100 0.93 0.86 -1.23
C SER A 100 0.40 1.48 -2.52
N PHE A 101 -0.73 2.18 -2.42
CA PHE A 101 -1.38 2.83 -3.57
C PHE A 101 -1.74 1.84 -4.70
N PRO A 102 -2.60 0.85 -4.42
CA PRO A 102 -3.11 -0.04 -5.47
C PRO A 102 -3.97 0.76 -6.45
N TYR A 103 -3.85 0.45 -7.75
CA TYR A 103 -4.55 1.15 -8.82
C TYR A 103 -5.48 0.25 -9.65
N GLY A 104 -5.52 -1.05 -9.37
CA GLY A 104 -6.31 -2.04 -10.09
C GLY A 104 -6.54 -3.31 -9.28
N ASP A 105 -7.26 -4.25 -9.87
CA ASP A 105 -7.77 -5.48 -9.24
C ASP A 105 -6.94 -6.73 -9.54
N PHE A 106 -5.73 -6.54 -10.08
CA PHE A 106 -4.85 -7.58 -10.65
C PHE A 106 -5.23 -8.09 -12.05
N VAL A 107 -6.27 -7.52 -12.67
CA VAL A 107 -6.68 -7.85 -14.04
C VAL A 107 -6.64 -6.61 -14.93
N GLU A 108 -7.23 -5.51 -14.46
CA GLU A 108 -7.35 -4.26 -15.19
C GLU A 108 -7.08 -3.03 -14.32
N VAL A 109 -6.84 -1.89 -14.98
CA VAL A 109 -6.65 -0.61 -14.29
C VAL A 109 -8.02 -0.03 -13.98
N HIS A 110 -8.29 0.29 -12.72
CA HIS A 110 -9.54 0.93 -12.34
C HIS A 110 -9.33 2.44 -12.23
N ARG A 111 -10.10 3.25 -12.97
CA ARG A 111 -10.03 4.71 -12.86
C ARG A 111 -10.24 5.19 -11.42
N ALA A 112 -11.21 4.60 -10.72
CA ALA A 112 -11.49 4.89 -9.30
C ALA A 112 -10.29 4.55 -8.39
N GLY A 113 -9.55 3.48 -8.69
CA GLY A 113 -8.33 3.10 -7.99
C GLY A 113 -7.21 4.12 -8.16
N VAL A 114 -7.00 4.61 -9.38
CA VAL A 114 -5.99 5.66 -9.64
C VAL A 114 -6.36 6.99 -8.96
N ILE A 115 -7.65 7.39 -8.95
CA ILE A 115 -8.11 8.58 -8.19
C ILE A 115 -7.84 8.41 -6.69
N ALA A 116 -8.15 7.24 -6.13
CA ALA A 116 -7.92 6.96 -4.73
C ALA A 116 -6.42 6.94 -4.37
N ALA A 117 -5.56 6.50 -5.30
CA ALA A 117 -4.12 6.57 -5.16
C ALA A 117 -3.62 8.02 -5.18
N GLU A 118 -4.10 8.85 -6.11
CA GLU A 118 -3.77 10.28 -6.18
C GLU A 118 -4.13 11.00 -4.87
N SER A 119 -5.39 10.86 -4.43
CA SER A 119 -5.90 11.55 -3.24
C SER A 119 -5.03 11.24 -2.02
N ARG A 120 -4.78 9.94 -1.77
CA ARG A 120 -3.96 9.51 -0.63
C ARG A 120 -2.52 9.98 -0.76
N ALA A 121 -1.94 9.91 -1.96
CA ALA A 121 -0.56 10.35 -2.18
C ALA A 121 -0.41 11.85 -1.86
N GLY A 122 -1.40 12.66 -2.25
CA GLY A 122 -1.45 14.09 -1.89
C GLY A 122 -1.61 14.33 -0.39
N GLU A 123 -2.46 13.56 0.30
CA GLU A 123 -2.64 13.65 1.75
C GLU A 123 -1.34 13.40 2.54
N TYR A 124 -0.58 12.40 2.12
CA TYR A 124 0.71 12.02 2.73
C TYR A 124 1.92 12.71 2.10
N LYS A 125 1.71 13.64 1.16
CA LYS A 125 2.76 14.41 0.45
C LYS A 125 3.77 13.57 -0.34
N HIS A 126 3.35 12.41 -0.84
CA HIS A 126 4.13 11.63 -1.81
C HIS A 126 3.98 12.23 -3.21
N THR A 127 4.68 13.33 -3.45
CA THR A 127 4.53 14.15 -4.67
C THR A 127 4.82 13.38 -5.97
N GLU A 128 5.78 12.46 -5.96
CA GLU A 128 6.10 11.64 -7.14
C GLU A 128 4.98 10.64 -7.46
N ILE A 129 4.40 10.01 -6.43
CA ILE A 129 3.28 9.06 -6.57
C ILE A 129 2.02 9.81 -7.01
N GLU A 130 1.74 10.97 -6.40
CA GLU A 130 0.61 11.82 -6.79
C GLU A 130 0.72 12.24 -8.26
N LYS A 131 1.90 12.69 -8.69
CA LYS A 131 2.15 13.09 -10.08
C LYS A 131 2.00 11.90 -11.05
N ALA A 132 2.53 10.73 -10.69
CA ALA A 132 2.40 9.53 -11.50
C ALA A 132 0.93 9.10 -11.64
N ALA A 133 0.16 9.12 -10.55
CA ALA A 133 -1.27 8.83 -10.57
C ALA A 133 -2.04 9.81 -11.46
N LYS A 134 -1.74 11.11 -11.38
CA LYS A 134 -2.33 12.15 -12.27
C LYS A 134 -2.02 11.89 -13.74
N ASP A 135 -0.80 11.49 -14.06
CA ASP A 135 -0.41 11.15 -15.44
C ASP A 135 -1.21 9.94 -15.97
N LEU A 136 -1.36 8.90 -15.14
CA LEU A 136 -2.18 7.72 -15.46
C LEU A 136 -3.65 8.09 -15.68
N LEU A 137 -4.23 8.95 -14.83
CA LEU A 137 -5.61 9.44 -15.00
C LEU A 137 -5.80 10.19 -16.31
N ASN A 138 -4.86 11.07 -16.66
CA ASN A 138 -4.90 11.79 -17.92
C ASN A 138 -4.80 10.83 -19.12
N LEU A 139 -4.04 9.74 -19.01
CA LEU A 139 -3.98 8.73 -20.06
C LEU A 139 -5.30 7.97 -20.21
N ILE A 140 -5.92 7.58 -19.10
CA ILE A 140 -7.24 6.92 -19.09
C ILE A 140 -8.30 7.81 -19.74
N ASP A 141 -8.32 9.10 -19.38
CA ASP A 141 -9.32 10.05 -19.90
C ASP A 141 -9.12 10.37 -21.39
N LYS A 142 -7.87 10.37 -21.87
CA LYS A 142 -7.54 10.67 -23.27
C LYS A 142 -7.76 9.53 -24.24
N ASP A 143 -7.78 8.28 -23.78
CA ASP A 143 -8.02 7.09 -24.60
C ASP A 143 -9.53 6.75 -24.73
N LYS A 144 -10.40 7.57 -24.12
CA LYS A 144 -11.86 7.42 -24.13
C LYS A 144 -12.55 8.07 -25.32
#